data_AF-A0A0D9XMT0-F1
#
_entry.id   AF-A0A0D9XMT0-F1
#
_cell.length_a   1.000
_cell.length_b   1.000
_cell.length_c   1.000
_cell.angle_alpha   90.00
_cell.angle_beta   90.00
_cell.angle_gamma   90.00
#
_symmetry.space_group_name_H-M   'P 1'
#
loop_
_entity.id
_entity.type
_entity.pdbx_description
1 polymer ?
#
loop_
_entity_poly.entity_id
_entity_poly.type
_entity_poly.pdbx_seq_one_letter_code
_entity_poly.pdbx_strand_id
1 'polypeptide(L)'
;MDGRFGWMQWPGAYCAQTKSGCCMPKTDVVPAGDLYVAGFTVYDAATNYICRERLQRHPFNIHQYWNNIKCPSTTGQKSWKNAWETSGVCSNLTESAYFETALALRNKINPLSRLVSNALSQTFGLYSVERIKKTIQCSKGPFNMQIFICVTEDTKTFMECPPPKKPYICSDEILFHPFKKWMLNTTTN
;
A
#
# COMPACT_ATOMS: atom_id res chain seq x y z
N MET A 1 9.85 17.82 -6.81
CA MET A 1 9.54 16.39 -6.76
C MET A 1 8.57 16.11 -7.88
N ASP A 2 9.05 15.45 -8.92
CA ASP A 2 8.35 15.23 -10.19
C ASP A 2 7.75 13.80 -10.29
N GLY A 3 8.11 12.92 -9.36
CA GLY A 3 7.58 11.57 -9.25
C GLY A 3 6.70 11.36 -8.02
N ARG A 4 5.67 10.52 -8.15
CA ARG A 4 4.84 10.01 -7.06
C ARG A 4 5.04 8.52 -6.93
N PHE A 5 5.26 8.06 -5.71
CA PHE A 5 5.56 6.68 -5.38
C PHE A 5 4.55 6.12 -4.39
N GLY A 6 3.78 5.12 -4.81
CA GLY A 6 2.80 4.44 -3.99
C GLY A 6 3.16 2.98 -3.76
N TRP A 7 2.77 2.44 -2.61
CA TRP A 7 2.80 1.00 -2.37
C TRP A 7 1.50 0.49 -1.77
N MET A 8 1.06 -0.66 -2.27
CA MET A 8 -0.17 -1.32 -1.89
C MET A 8 0.15 -2.68 -1.28
N GLN A 9 -0.68 -3.12 -0.35
CA GLN A 9 -0.48 -4.36 0.40
C GLN A 9 -1.72 -5.24 0.27
N TRP A 10 -1.50 -6.52 -0.02
CA TRP A 10 -2.57 -7.50 0.08
C TRP A 10 -2.86 -7.86 1.54
N PRO A 11 -4.12 -7.75 1.99
CA PRO A 11 -4.47 -7.98 3.39
C PRO A 11 -4.29 -9.44 3.81
N GLY A 12 -4.58 -10.43 2.96
CA GLY A 12 -4.38 -11.85 3.29
C GLY A 12 -2.91 -12.19 3.59
N ALA A 13 -2.00 -11.67 2.75
CA ALA A 13 -0.56 -11.79 2.96
C ALA A 13 -0.09 -11.09 4.24
N TYR A 14 -0.64 -9.90 4.54
CA TYR A 14 -0.32 -9.19 5.77
C TYR A 14 -0.74 -10.00 7.00
N CYS A 15 -2.01 -10.44 7.06
CA CYS A 15 -2.58 -11.20 8.15
C CYS A 15 -1.79 -12.50 8.44
N ALA A 16 -1.41 -13.24 7.40
CA ALA A 16 -0.71 -14.52 7.54
C ALA A 16 0.71 -14.40 8.10
N GLN A 17 1.38 -13.26 7.88
CA GLN A 17 2.80 -13.10 8.24
C GLN A 17 3.04 -12.38 9.55
N THR A 18 2.12 -11.52 9.96
CA THR A 18 2.23 -10.82 11.23
C THR A 18 2.02 -11.79 12.38
N LYS A 19 2.95 -11.82 13.35
CA LYS A 19 2.82 -12.67 14.56
C LYS A 19 1.52 -12.42 15.32
N SER A 20 1.05 -11.18 15.32
CA SER A 20 -0.20 -10.77 16.00
C SER A 20 -1.45 -10.92 15.14
N GLY A 21 -1.32 -11.46 13.92
CA GLY A 21 -2.37 -11.44 12.92
C GLY A 21 -2.75 -10.02 12.50
N CYS A 22 -3.96 -9.89 11.95
CA CYS A 22 -4.56 -8.62 11.58
C CYS A 22 -5.83 -8.38 12.38
N CYS A 23 -6.19 -7.11 12.57
CA CYS A 23 -7.31 -6.70 13.40
C CYS A 23 -8.35 -5.94 12.59
N MET A 24 -9.61 -6.11 12.95
CA MET A 24 -10.70 -5.27 12.43
C MET A 24 -10.42 -3.82 12.87
N PRO A 25 -10.42 -2.83 11.96
CA PRO A 25 -10.21 -1.43 12.36
C PRO A 25 -11.28 -0.97 13.37
N LYS A 26 -10.96 -0.03 14.28
CA LYS A 26 -11.97 0.64 15.14
C LYS A 26 -12.75 1.69 14.34
N THR A 27 -13.30 1.27 13.22
CA THR A 27 -14.14 2.07 12.31
C THR A 27 -15.33 1.22 11.90
N ASP A 28 -16.38 1.84 11.39
CA ASP A 28 -17.56 1.16 10.83
C ASP A 28 -17.28 0.50 9.46
N VAL A 29 -16.13 0.78 8.85
CA VAL A 29 -15.71 0.21 7.56
C VAL A 29 -14.99 -1.14 7.71
N VAL A 30 -15.48 -2.16 7.00
CA VAL A 30 -14.80 -3.45 6.83
C VAL A 30 -13.79 -3.37 5.68
N PRO A 31 -12.51 -3.77 5.88
CA PRO A 31 -11.55 -3.84 4.79
C PRO A 31 -12.03 -4.74 3.65
N ALA A 32 -11.98 -4.22 2.42
CA ALA A 32 -12.26 -5.00 1.23
C ALA A 32 -11.21 -6.11 1.03
N GLY A 33 -11.60 -7.21 0.38
CA GLY A 33 -10.69 -8.27 -0.06
C GLY A 33 -9.90 -7.88 -1.30
N ASP A 34 -9.23 -6.73 -1.24
CA ASP A 34 -8.44 -6.11 -2.30
C ASP A 34 -7.21 -5.44 -1.66
N LEU A 35 -6.17 -5.18 -2.46
CA LEU A 35 -4.97 -4.51 -2.00
C LEU A 35 -5.34 -3.11 -1.52
N TYR A 36 -4.95 -2.76 -0.30
CA TYR A 36 -5.15 -1.42 0.24
C TYR A 36 -3.87 -0.60 0.09
N VAL A 37 -3.99 0.73 0.10
CA VAL A 37 -2.82 1.59 0.09
C VAL A 37 -2.09 1.45 1.43
N ALA A 38 -0.84 0.99 1.37
CA ALA A 38 0.02 0.84 2.53
C ALA A 38 0.96 2.03 2.72
N GLY A 39 1.16 2.83 1.67
CA GLY A 39 1.73 4.16 1.77
C GLY A 39 1.91 4.85 0.42
N PHE A 40 2.32 6.10 0.50
CA PHE A 40 2.43 7.02 -0.62
C PHE A 40 3.50 8.07 -0.27
N THR A 41 4.24 8.55 -1.25
CA THR A 41 5.23 9.62 -1.10
C THR A 41 5.53 10.25 -2.46
N VAL A 42 6.35 11.30 -2.44
CA VAL A 42 6.92 11.90 -3.64
C VAL A 42 8.43 11.67 -3.69
N TYR A 43 8.97 11.67 -4.90
CA TYR A 43 10.39 11.52 -5.13
C TYR A 43 10.85 12.38 -6.30
N ASP A 44 12.15 12.61 -6.36
CA ASP A 44 12.84 13.26 -7.46
C ASP A 44 13.34 12.18 -8.43
N ALA A 45 12.85 12.20 -9.67
CA ALA A 45 13.15 11.15 -10.63
C ALA A 45 14.60 11.16 -11.13
N ALA A 46 15.22 12.35 -11.15
CA ALA A 46 16.59 12.52 -11.62
C ALA A 46 17.60 11.96 -10.60
N THR A 47 17.33 12.13 -9.31
CA THR A 47 18.23 11.76 -8.21
C THR A 47 17.81 10.48 -7.47
N ASN A 48 16.63 9.93 -7.77
CA ASN A 48 15.98 8.85 -7.02
C ASN A 48 15.76 9.18 -5.53
N TYR A 49 15.79 10.46 -5.17
CA TYR A 49 15.63 10.90 -3.79
C TYR A 49 14.16 10.82 -3.37
N ILE A 50 13.85 9.90 -2.44
CA ILE A 50 12.52 9.78 -1.83
C ILE A 50 12.42 10.76 -0.67
N CYS A 51 11.44 11.67 -0.73
CA CYS A 51 11.23 12.62 0.37
C CYS A 51 10.80 11.90 1.65
N ARG A 52 11.50 12.21 2.75
CA ARG A 52 11.14 11.77 4.10
C ARG A 52 11.45 12.88 5.09
N GLU A 53 10.44 13.66 5.42
CA GLU A 53 10.54 14.70 6.43
C GLU A 53 10.00 14.21 7.77
N ARG A 54 10.17 15.00 8.83
CA ARG A 54 9.45 14.76 10.10
C ARG A 54 9.09 16.09 10.72
N LEU A 55 8.02 16.69 10.23
CA LEU A 55 7.48 17.90 10.83
C LEU A 55 6.78 17.54 12.14
N GLN A 56 7.35 17.96 13.26
CA GLN A 56 6.67 17.82 14.55
C GLN A 56 5.54 18.85 14.61
N ARG A 57 4.30 18.38 14.76
CA ARG A 57 3.08 19.18 14.93
C ARG A 57 2.60 19.88 13.66
N HIS A 58 2.15 19.10 12.68
CA HIS A 58 1.23 19.63 11.68
C HIS A 58 -0.23 19.48 12.18
N PRO A 59 -1.12 20.46 11.94
CA PRO A 59 -2.55 20.25 12.09
C PRO A 59 -2.93 19.03 11.23
N PHE A 60 -3.43 17.99 11.88
CA PHE A 60 -3.86 16.77 11.21
C PHE A 60 -5.36 16.63 11.42
N ASN A 61 -6.12 16.67 10.33
CA ASN A 61 -7.56 16.50 10.42
C ASN A 61 -7.90 15.02 10.61
N ILE A 62 -8.86 14.77 11.50
CA ILE A 62 -9.29 13.40 11.82
C ILE A 62 -10.25 12.93 10.72
N HIS A 63 -9.69 12.40 9.64
CA HIS A 63 -10.46 11.73 8.59
C HIS A 63 -10.04 10.26 8.45
N GLN A 64 -10.97 9.43 8.03
CA GLN A 64 -10.71 8.04 7.68
C GLN A 64 -10.31 7.94 6.20
N TYR A 65 -9.04 7.67 5.94
CA TYR A 65 -8.50 7.67 4.57
C TYR A 65 -8.33 6.26 3.98
N TRP A 66 -7.36 5.47 4.44
CA TRP A 66 -7.12 4.11 3.96
C TRP A 66 -7.14 3.09 5.10
N ASN A 67 -7.44 1.82 4.77
CA ASN A 67 -7.57 0.72 5.74
C ASN A 67 -6.33 0.57 6.64
N ASN A 68 -6.56 0.31 7.93
CA ASN A 68 -5.51 -0.04 8.88
C ASN A 68 -5.89 -1.31 9.66
N ILE A 69 -5.36 -2.44 9.21
CA ILE A 69 -5.61 -3.77 9.78
C ILE A 69 -4.54 -4.21 10.79
N LYS A 70 -3.72 -3.27 11.29
CA LYS A 70 -2.68 -3.56 12.29
C LYS A 70 -3.31 -3.90 13.63
N CYS A 71 -2.65 -4.78 14.38
CA CYS A 71 -2.99 -5.06 15.78
C CYS A 71 -2.08 -4.26 16.74
N PRO A 72 -2.60 -3.83 17.92
CA PRO A 72 -4.00 -3.91 18.33
C PRO A 72 -4.91 -3.03 17.44
N SER A 73 -6.21 -3.32 17.44
CA SER A 73 -7.18 -2.55 16.65
C SER A 73 -7.12 -1.05 16.98
N THR A 74 -7.06 -0.20 15.95
CA THR A 74 -7.02 1.26 16.08
C THR A 74 -7.95 1.94 15.08
N THR A 75 -8.22 3.24 15.30
CA THR A 75 -8.91 4.10 14.33
C THR A 75 -8.05 4.47 13.12
N GLY A 76 -6.77 4.07 13.07
CA GLY A 76 -5.87 4.40 11.97
C GLY A 76 -5.22 5.78 12.02
N GLN A 77 -5.77 6.73 12.78
CA GLN A 77 -5.35 8.14 12.85
C GLN A 77 -3.85 8.35 13.03
N LYS A 78 -3.22 7.64 13.97
CA LYS A 78 -1.76 7.75 14.20
C LYS A 78 -0.95 7.35 12.97
N SER A 79 -1.41 6.36 12.21
CA SER A 79 -0.73 5.92 10.99
C SER A 79 -0.89 6.93 9.86
N TRP A 80 -2.08 7.52 9.70
CA TRP A 80 -2.31 8.57 8.69
C TRP A 80 -1.54 9.84 9.03
N LYS A 81 -1.57 10.28 10.30
CA LYS A 81 -0.76 11.40 10.78
C LYS A 81 0.72 11.18 10.47
N ASN A 82 1.24 9.99 10.77
CA ASN A 82 2.64 9.67 10.46
C ASN A 82 2.89 9.72 8.94
N ALA A 83 2.02 9.16 8.10
CA ALA A 83 2.18 9.21 6.65
C ALA A 83 2.18 10.65 6.11
N TRP A 84 1.33 11.52 6.66
CA TRP A 84 1.30 12.94 6.33
C TRP A 84 2.58 13.66 6.76
N GLU A 85 2.94 13.59 8.05
CA GLU A 85 4.11 14.25 8.63
C GLU A 85 5.43 13.78 8.00
N THR A 86 5.47 12.55 7.46
CA THR A 86 6.69 12.01 6.84
C THR A 86 6.78 12.16 5.34
N SER A 87 5.66 12.21 4.64
CA SER A 87 5.64 12.10 3.18
C SER A 87 4.68 13.07 2.52
N GLY A 88 3.50 13.28 3.11
CA GLY A 88 2.49 14.21 2.58
C GLY A 88 2.94 15.66 2.56
N VAL A 89 3.65 16.10 3.60
CA VAL A 89 4.22 17.46 3.68
C VAL A 89 5.20 17.80 2.54
N CYS A 90 5.79 16.80 1.90
CA CYS A 90 6.67 16.98 0.75
C CYS A 90 5.92 17.12 -0.59
N SER A 91 4.63 16.79 -0.62
CA SER A 91 3.89 16.53 -1.87
C SER A 91 3.36 17.78 -2.56
N ASN A 92 3.48 18.96 -1.93
CA ASN A 92 2.85 20.20 -2.35
C ASN A 92 1.31 20.10 -2.49
N LEU A 93 0.69 19.15 -1.79
CA LEU A 93 -0.76 18.96 -1.73
C LEU A 93 -1.29 19.37 -0.36
N THR A 94 -2.59 19.59 -0.24
CA THR A 94 -3.27 19.60 1.07
C THR A 94 -3.34 18.19 1.64
N GLU A 95 -3.60 18.05 2.94
CA GLU A 95 -3.73 16.74 3.60
C GLU A 95 -4.75 15.85 2.88
N SER A 96 -5.98 16.35 2.69
CA SER A 96 -7.04 15.62 2.01
C SER A 96 -6.63 15.23 0.59
N ALA A 97 -6.07 16.17 -0.19
CA ALA A 97 -5.65 15.90 -1.56
C ALA A 97 -4.53 14.86 -1.66
N TYR A 98 -3.61 14.80 -0.67
CA TYR A 98 -2.57 13.77 -0.61
C TYR A 98 -3.16 12.36 -0.46
N PHE A 99 -4.12 12.18 0.45
CA PHE A 99 -4.77 10.87 0.64
C PHE A 99 -5.71 10.52 -0.52
N GLU A 100 -6.47 11.48 -1.03
CA GLU A 100 -7.33 11.29 -2.20
C GLU A 100 -6.52 10.91 -3.43
N THR A 101 -5.36 11.54 -3.64
CA THR A 101 -4.43 11.19 -4.74
C THR A 101 -3.96 9.75 -4.62
N ALA A 102 -3.61 9.31 -3.42
CA ALA A 102 -3.17 7.93 -3.19
C ALA A 102 -4.30 6.91 -3.44
N LEU A 103 -5.53 7.22 -3.02
CA LEU A 103 -6.71 6.39 -3.24
C LEU A 103 -7.12 6.38 -4.73
N ALA A 104 -7.08 7.52 -5.40
CA ALA A 104 -7.36 7.65 -6.83
C ALA A 104 -6.34 6.86 -7.66
N LEU A 105 -5.05 6.92 -7.30
CA LEU A 105 -4.00 6.12 -7.92
C LEU A 105 -4.29 4.63 -7.78
N ARG A 106 -4.64 4.17 -6.56
CA ARG A 106 -5.07 2.78 -6.32
C ARG A 106 -6.24 2.37 -7.20
N ASN A 107 -7.28 3.20 -7.28
CA ASN A 107 -8.47 2.90 -8.06
C ASN A 107 -8.18 2.86 -9.57
N LYS A 108 -7.36 3.79 -10.07
CA LYS A 108 -6.88 3.80 -11.47
C LYS A 108 -6.11 2.53 -11.83
N ILE A 109 -5.29 2.05 -10.90
CA ILE A 109 -4.52 0.82 -11.09
C ILE A 109 -5.44 -0.40 -11.02
N ASN A 110 -6.46 -0.39 -10.15
CA ASN A 110 -7.35 -1.53 -9.92
C ASN A 110 -6.55 -2.83 -9.68
N PRO A 111 -5.75 -2.88 -8.60
CA PRO A 111 -4.68 -3.86 -8.45
C PRO A 111 -5.19 -5.30 -8.42
N LEU A 112 -6.30 -5.59 -7.72
CA LEU A 112 -6.89 -6.92 -7.72
C LEU A 112 -7.38 -7.34 -9.10
N SER A 113 -8.02 -6.45 -9.87
CA SER A 113 -8.46 -6.83 -11.22
C SER A 113 -7.27 -7.16 -12.11
N ARG A 114 -6.14 -6.46 -11.99
CA ARG A 114 -4.93 -6.76 -12.78
C ARG A 114 -4.24 -8.06 -12.38
N LEU A 115 -4.39 -8.47 -11.12
CA LEU A 115 -3.92 -9.77 -10.64
C LEU A 115 -4.87 -10.91 -11.04
N VAL A 116 -6.19 -10.69 -10.95
CA VAL A 116 -7.23 -11.72 -11.13
C VAL A 116 -7.75 -11.84 -12.57
N SER A 117 -7.73 -10.77 -13.38
CA SER A 117 -8.12 -10.84 -14.80
C SER A 117 -7.26 -11.81 -15.61
N ASN A 118 -6.13 -12.22 -15.04
CA ASN A 118 -5.18 -13.16 -15.62
C ASN A 118 -5.16 -14.51 -14.89
N ALA A 119 -5.95 -14.69 -13.82
CA ALA A 119 -5.99 -15.93 -13.06
C ALA A 119 -7.31 -16.11 -12.29
N LEU A 120 -8.16 -16.95 -12.85
CA LEU A 120 -9.37 -17.47 -12.21
C LEU A 120 -8.99 -18.38 -11.03
N SER A 121 -8.96 -17.83 -9.81
CA SER A 121 -9.47 -18.46 -8.56
C SER A 121 -8.83 -17.83 -7.31
N GLN A 122 -9.66 -17.48 -6.33
CA GLN A 122 -9.26 -16.98 -5.00
C GLN A 122 -8.78 -18.11 -4.05
N THR A 123 -8.06 -19.10 -4.57
CA THR A 123 -7.62 -20.29 -3.84
C THR A 123 -6.13 -20.47 -3.98
N PHE A 124 -5.37 -20.28 -2.88
CA PHE A 124 -3.98 -20.71 -2.67
C PHE A 124 -3.16 -21.01 -3.93
N GLY A 125 -3.12 -20.06 -4.87
CA GLY A 125 -2.45 -20.22 -6.15
C GLY A 125 -1.03 -19.68 -6.08
N LEU A 126 -0.14 -20.31 -6.83
CA LEU A 126 1.17 -19.78 -7.18
C LEU A 126 1.01 -19.04 -8.51
N TYR A 127 1.43 -17.77 -8.57
CA TYR A 127 1.24 -16.93 -9.76
C TYR A 127 2.60 -16.45 -10.29
N SER A 128 2.82 -16.62 -11.59
CA SER A 128 4.03 -16.16 -12.29
C SER A 128 4.10 -14.63 -12.37
N VAL A 129 5.23 -14.06 -11.95
CA VAL A 129 5.48 -12.61 -11.87
C VAL A 129 5.71 -11.96 -13.25
N GLU A 130 5.94 -12.74 -14.30
CA GLU A 130 6.40 -12.27 -15.62
C GLU A 130 5.39 -11.40 -16.39
N ARG A 131 4.11 -11.41 -15.98
CA ARG A 131 3.00 -10.94 -16.85
C ARG A 131 2.40 -9.58 -16.50
N ILE A 132 2.92 -8.87 -15.50
CA ILE A 132 2.56 -7.47 -15.25
C ILE A 132 3.73 -6.61 -15.73
N LYS A 133 3.66 -6.23 -17.02
CA LYS A 133 4.61 -5.31 -17.67
C LYS A 133 4.91 -4.14 -16.72
N LYS A 134 6.12 -4.13 -16.16
CA LYS A 134 6.77 -3.02 -15.45
C LYS A 134 6.31 -2.59 -14.03
N THR A 135 5.52 -3.31 -13.22
CA THR A 135 5.26 -2.80 -11.84
C THR A 135 4.70 -3.80 -10.80
N ILE A 136 5.36 -4.93 -10.58
CA ILE A 136 5.27 -5.63 -9.28
C ILE A 136 6.68 -5.76 -8.73
N GLN A 137 6.90 -5.22 -7.53
CA GLN A 137 8.15 -5.39 -6.79
C GLN A 137 7.80 -6.05 -5.45
N CYS A 138 8.20 -7.30 -5.25
CA CYS A 138 7.91 -8.07 -4.03
C CYS A 138 9.01 -7.82 -3.01
N SER A 139 8.67 -7.41 -1.80
CA SER A 139 9.69 -6.96 -0.87
C SER A 139 10.41 -8.07 -0.11
N LYS A 140 9.79 -9.24 0.13
CA LYS A 140 10.43 -10.35 0.88
C LYS A 140 9.74 -11.71 0.67
N GLY A 141 10.23 -12.52 -0.28
CA GLY A 141 9.89 -13.95 -0.39
C GLY A 141 8.44 -14.23 -0.82
N PRO A 142 7.98 -15.50 -0.79
CA PRO A 142 6.68 -15.90 -1.33
C PRO A 142 5.47 -15.36 -0.56
N PHE A 143 5.69 -14.77 0.63
CA PHE A 143 4.63 -14.36 1.55
C PHE A 143 4.32 -12.85 1.51
N ASN A 144 5.29 -11.96 1.21
CA ASN A 144 5.06 -10.51 1.19
C ASN A 144 4.66 -9.99 -0.19
N MET A 145 3.35 -9.92 -0.44
CA MET A 145 2.82 -9.30 -1.65
C MET A 145 2.55 -7.81 -1.45
N GLN A 146 3.53 -7.00 -1.85
CA GLN A 146 3.40 -5.56 -2.03
C GLN A 146 3.49 -5.23 -3.52
N ILE A 147 2.72 -4.24 -3.94
CA ILE A 147 2.83 -3.66 -5.29
C ILE A 147 3.36 -2.25 -5.10
N PHE A 148 4.49 -1.96 -5.71
CA PHE A 148 5.05 -0.62 -5.78
C PHE A 148 4.74 -0.02 -7.14
N ILE A 149 4.41 1.26 -7.18
CA ILE A 149 4.05 1.94 -8.41
C ILE A 149 4.59 3.37 -8.41
N CYS A 150 5.12 3.79 -9.54
CA CYS A 150 5.56 5.15 -9.77
C CYS A 150 4.84 5.78 -10.96
N VAL A 151 4.41 7.01 -10.76
CA VAL A 151 3.75 7.83 -11.76
C VAL A 151 4.32 9.26 -11.73
N THR A 152 4.18 9.96 -12.84
CA THR A 152 4.47 11.40 -12.93
C THR A 152 3.64 12.20 -11.93
N GLU A 153 4.07 13.42 -11.62
CA GLU A 153 3.38 14.33 -10.69
C GLU A 153 1.89 14.55 -11.02
N ASP A 154 1.51 14.54 -12.30
CA ASP A 154 0.10 14.65 -12.71
C ASP A 154 -0.70 13.35 -12.56
N THR A 155 -0.07 12.28 -12.06
CA THR A 155 -0.59 10.90 -11.94
C THR A 155 -1.05 10.25 -13.24
N LYS A 156 -0.69 10.81 -14.41
CA LYS A 156 -1.16 10.33 -15.71
C LYS A 156 -0.31 9.19 -16.26
N THR A 157 1.02 9.31 -16.14
CA THR A 157 1.98 8.47 -16.84
C THR A 157 2.75 7.61 -15.85
N PHE A 158 2.89 6.31 -16.14
CA PHE A 158 3.76 5.42 -15.35
C PHE A 158 5.23 5.69 -15.64
N MET A 159 6.07 5.55 -14.63
CA MET A 159 7.51 5.77 -14.73
C MET A 159 8.29 4.79 -13.86
N GLU A 160 9.62 4.81 -13.98
CA GLU A 160 10.49 3.91 -13.21
C GLU A 160 10.60 4.37 -11.76
N CYS A 161 10.52 3.39 -10.86
CA CYS A 161 10.64 3.65 -9.42
C CYS A 161 12.10 3.74 -8.97
N PRO A 162 12.37 4.53 -7.91
CA PRO A 162 13.66 4.51 -7.26
C PRO A 162 14.07 3.09 -6.90
N PRO A 163 15.33 2.69 -7.18
CA PRO A 163 15.80 1.38 -6.79
C PRO A 163 15.74 1.27 -5.26
N PRO A 164 15.34 0.11 -4.73
CA PRO A 164 15.28 -0.06 -3.29
C PRO A 164 16.69 -0.07 -2.69
N LYS A 165 16.81 0.35 -1.43
CA LYS A 165 18.08 0.21 -0.68
C LYS A 165 18.55 -1.24 -0.54
N LYS A 166 17.62 -2.20 -0.64
CA LYS A 166 17.90 -3.64 -0.64
C LYS A 166 17.13 -4.25 -1.82
N PRO A 167 17.74 -5.15 -2.61
CA PRO A 167 17.05 -5.80 -3.71
C PRO A 167 15.70 -6.35 -3.27
N TYR A 168 14.67 -6.07 -4.04
CA TYR A 168 13.36 -6.70 -3.87
C TYR A 168 13.54 -8.19 -4.16
N ILE A 169 13.30 -9.06 -3.17
CA ILE A 169 13.36 -10.51 -3.36
C ILE A 169 11.96 -10.99 -3.71
N CYS A 170 11.68 -11.10 -5.02
CA CYS A 170 10.56 -11.88 -5.52
C CYS A 170 11.01 -13.33 -5.72
N SER A 171 10.16 -14.28 -5.34
CA SER A 171 10.20 -15.60 -5.95
C SER A 171 9.53 -15.51 -7.33
N ASP A 172 9.90 -16.38 -8.27
CA ASP A 172 9.25 -16.47 -9.58
C ASP A 172 7.75 -16.77 -9.45
N GLU A 173 7.33 -17.28 -8.29
CA GLU A 173 5.96 -17.56 -7.91
C GLU A 173 5.57 -16.83 -6.61
N ILE A 174 4.39 -16.21 -6.61
CA ILE A 174 3.82 -15.55 -5.42
C ILE A 174 2.65 -16.37 -4.89
N LEU A 175 2.61 -16.62 -3.58
CA LEU A 175 1.47 -17.25 -2.93
C LEU A 175 0.39 -16.20 -2.59
N PHE A 176 -0.78 -16.33 -3.21
CA PHE A 176 -1.92 -15.46 -2.90
C PHE A 176 -2.73 -16.06 -1.75
N HIS A 177 -2.37 -15.72 -0.51
CA HIS A 177 -3.15 -16.11 0.67
C HIS A 177 -4.60 -15.59 0.55
N PRO A 178 -5.63 -16.42 0.80
CA PRO A 178 -6.99 -15.89 0.82
C PRO A 178 -7.12 -14.82 1.91
N PHE A 179 -7.92 -13.80 1.64
CA PHE A 179 -8.35 -12.86 2.67
C PHE A 179 -9.83 -13.08 2.95
N LYS A 180 -10.15 -13.38 4.20
CA LYS A 180 -11.53 -13.58 4.66
C LYS A 180 -11.75 -12.75 5.90
N LYS A 181 -12.99 -12.22 6.06
CA LYS A 181 -13.34 -11.34 7.19
C LYS A 181 -13.05 -11.97 8.55
N TRP A 182 -13.20 -13.28 8.70
CA TRP A 182 -12.93 -14.00 9.94
C TRP A 182 -11.44 -13.99 10.35
N MET A 183 -10.53 -13.61 9.45
CA MET A 183 -9.10 -13.45 9.77
C MET A 183 -8.83 -12.17 10.58
N LEU A 184 -9.77 -11.23 10.62
CA LEU A 184 -9.64 -9.98 11.36
C LEU A 184 -10.02 -10.21 12.82
N ASN A 185 -9.03 -10.13 13.72
CA ASN A 185 -9.24 -10.18 15.15
C ASN A 185 -10.14 -9.01 15.60
N THR A 186 -11.18 -9.32 16.35
CA THR A 186 -12.13 -8.34 16.89
C THR A 186 -11.76 -7.86 18.30
N THR A 187 -10.78 -8.49 18.94
CA THR A 187 -10.43 -8.22 20.34
C THR A 187 -9.74 -6.87 20.48
N THR A 188 -10.45 -5.95 21.13
CA THR A 188 -9.89 -4.70 21.63
C THR A 188 -9.30 -4.98 23.01
N ASN A 189 -7.98 -5.18 23.10
CA ASN A 189 -7.30 -5.03 24.39
C ASN A 189 -7.39 -3.56 24.83
#